data_AF-A0A2L2YIP1-F1
#
_entry.id   AF-A0A2L2YIP1-F1
#
_cell.length_a   1.000
_cell.length_b   1.000
_cell.length_c   1.000
_cell.angle_alpha   90.00
_cell.angle_beta   90.00
_cell.angle_gamma   90.00
#
_symmetry.space_group_name_H-M   'P 1'
#
loop_
_entity.id
_entity.type
_entity.pdbx_description
1 polymer ?
#
loop_
_entity_poly.entity_id
_entity_poly.type
_entity_poly.pdbx_seq_one_letter_code
_entity_poly.pdbx_strand_id
1 'polypeptide(L)'
;ITFLNYMAKNVDSPLFVGDVYDLAADIGKEFEKLIDACGTENIRNLMTKVIVTLEYLESSTVIVDRLQSELLEIKARVEQLEYEKLERAEFRNKLDQELEIIEENWRKETYHLNSLVVKLQNENKRLSVLITEKEKHAPNDCKVFMSDEELVVVQKLKELAEQHRAQLISKDKELLERSNELEKVQLDHEKLTKVYKELTHRNRHLQKQVYTLVEEKSDLQASIQNQQRECQELQSNLNVVVKENIDLSTAEDRNKLDFQGKLLIDLDDPNRPRFTLDELRHILFERNDLKAKVSDLEDELSLHKQKNFPSSLSLTSLSIDQEELPVQGPINKEPDEKLYPEKKKLGIRRFFPSVTWPKLM
;
A
#
# COMPACT_ATOMS: atom_id res chain seq x y z
N ILE A 1 23.67 -37.04 16.38
CA ILE A 1 22.21 -37.09 16.08
C ILE A 1 21.59 -35.69 16.01
N THR A 2 22.06 -34.72 16.80
CA THR A 2 21.53 -33.34 16.85
C THR A 2 21.80 -32.48 15.61
N PHE A 3 22.98 -32.60 14.98
CA PHE A 3 23.34 -31.79 13.80
C PHE A 3 22.53 -32.15 12.53
N LEU A 4 22.23 -33.44 12.35
CA LEU A 4 21.41 -33.94 11.25
C LEU A 4 19.93 -33.52 11.38
N ASN A 5 19.40 -33.43 12.60
CA ASN A 5 18.04 -32.94 12.85
C ASN A 5 17.90 -31.42 12.68
N TYR A 6 18.98 -30.66 12.82
CA TYR A 6 18.99 -29.22 12.56
C TYR A 6 18.98 -28.92 11.06
N MET A 7 19.75 -29.68 10.28
CA MET A 7 19.72 -29.61 8.81
C MET A 7 18.36 -30.06 8.24
N ALA A 8 17.76 -31.12 8.76
CA ALA A 8 16.47 -31.63 8.25
C ALA A 8 15.27 -30.70 8.50
N LYS A 9 15.37 -29.72 9.41
CA LYS A 9 14.30 -28.75 9.68
C LYS A 9 14.39 -27.44 8.88
N ASN A 10 15.54 -27.15 8.25
CA ASN A 10 15.85 -25.82 7.71
C ASN A 10 16.20 -25.79 6.22
N VAL A 11 16.15 -26.91 5.49
CA VAL A 11 16.53 -26.97 4.06
C VAL A 11 15.48 -26.33 3.14
N ASP A 12 14.21 -26.30 3.54
CA ASP A 12 13.11 -25.77 2.71
C ASP A 12 12.64 -24.37 3.12
N SER A 13 13.16 -23.81 4.21
CA SER A 13 12.80 -22.48 4.67
C SER A 13 13.63 -21.42 3.93
N PRO A 14 13.01 -20.33 3.43
CA PRO A 14 13.77 -19.24 2.83
C PRO A 14 14.74 -18.66 3.85
N LEU A 15 16.03 -18.71 3.54
CA LEU A 15 17.09 -18.11 4.34
C LEU A 15 17.10 -16.61 4.13
N PHE A 16 16.87 -15.86 5.19
CA PHE A 16 16.98 -14.40 5.20
C PHE A 16 18.36 -13.97 5.69
N VAL A 17 18.68 -12.70 5.40
CA VAL A 17 19.93 -12.07 5.86
C VAL A 17 20.07 -12.15 7.39
N GLY A 18 18.96 -12.07 8.13
CA GLY A 18 18.93 -12.25 9.58
C GLY A 18 19.42 -13.63 10.02
N ASP A 19 18.95 -14.70 9.37
CA ASP A 19 19.35 -16.08 9.68
C ASP A 19 20.86 -16.29 9.46
N VAL A 20 21.43 -15.62 8.45
CA VAL A 20 22.89 -15.65 8.19
C VAL A 20 23.67 -14.94 9.30
N TYR A 21 23.13 -13.86 9.88
CA TYR A 21 23.76 -13.18 11.02
C TYR A 21 23.66 -13.99 12.31
N ASP A 22 22.54 -14.66 12.57
CA ASP A 22 22.38 -15.53 13.73
C ASP A 22 23.34 -16.73 13.65
N LEU A 23 23.44 -17.37 12.48
CA LEU A 23 24.42 -18.41 12.21
C LEU A 23 25.86 -17.90 12.36
N ALA A 24 26.17 -16.70 11.88
CA ALA A 24 27.50 -16.09 12.03
C ALA A 24 27.84 -15.81 13.51
N ALA A 25 26.87 -15.39 14.32
CA ALA A 25 27.05 -15.14 15.74
C ALA A 25 27.31 -16.43 16.54
N ASP A 26 26.56 -17.49 16.25
CA ASP A 26 26.76 -18.80 16.88
C ASP A 26 28.10 -19.42 16.49
N ILE A 27 28.46 -19.34 15.21
CA ILE A 27 29.78 -19.75 14.70
C ILE A 27 30.89 -18.93 15.38
N GLY A 28 30.70 -17.62 15.54
CA GLY A 28 31.65 -16.73 16.23
C GLY A 28 31.90 -17.14 17.69
N LYS A 29 30.85 -17.47 18.45
CA LYS A 29 30.96 -17.97 19.84
C LYS A 29 31.74 -19.29 19.94
N GLU A 30 31.55 -20.20 18.98
CA GLU A 30 32.30 -21.46 18.95
C GLU A 30 33.77 -21.23 18.57
N PHE A 31 34.06 -20.28 17.67
CA PHE A 31 35.43 -19.87 17.37
C PHE A 31 36.13 -19.21 18.56
N GLU A 32 35.42 -18.44 19.39
CA GLU A 32 35.96 -17.85 20.62
C GLU A 32 36.41 -18.94 21.61
N LYS A 33 35.55 -19.94 21.86
CA LYS A 33 35.90 -21.11 22.69
C LYS A 33 37.11 -21.87 22.16
N LEU A 34 37.23 -22.01 20.83
CA LEU A 34 38.35 -22.68 20.19
C LEU A 34 39.64 -21.87 20.28
N ILE A 35 39.55 -20.54 20.17
CA ILE A 35 40.68 -19.62 20.33
C ILE A 35 41.23 -19.69 21.76
N ASP A 36 40.35 -19.70 22.76
CA ASP A 36 40.72 -19.84 24.17
C ASP A 36 41.45 -21.17 24.44
N ALA A 37 41.11 -22.25 23.72
CA ALA A 37 41.67 -23.58 23.92
C ALA A 37 42.95 -23.88 23.11
N CYS A 38 43.06 -23.38 21.87
CA CYS A 38 44.10 -23.78 20.92
C CYS A 38 45.02 -22.64 20.45
N GLY A 39 44.75 -21.40 20.87
CA GLY A 39 45.47 -20.21 20.42
C GLY A 39 45.04 -19.75 19.02
N THR A 40 45.14 -18.45 18.78
CA THR A 40 44.61 -17.75 17.60
C THR A 40 45.24 -18.19 16.27
N GLU A 41 46.53 -18.53 16.26
CA GLU A 41 47.29 -18.77 15.01
C GLU A 41 46.86 -20.04 14.27
N ASN A 42 46.42 -21.07 15.00
CA ASN A 42 46.00 -22.34 14.38
C ASN A 42 44.62 -22.25 13.71
N ILE A 43 43.78 -21.32 14.15
CA ILE A 43 42.37 -21.19 13.76
C ILE A 43 42.14 -20.06 12.75
N ARG A 44 43.02 -19.06 12.72
CA ARG A 44 42.92 -17.86 11.86
C ARG A 44 42.61 -18.17 10.39
N ASN A 45 43.29 -19.16 9.81
CA ASN A 45 43.10 -19.54 8.40
C ASN A 45 41.72 -20.16 8.14
N LEU A 46 41.23 -20.99 9.06
CA LEU A 46 39.90 -21.57 8.97
C LEU A 46 38.82 -20.50 9.13
N MET A 47 38.96 -19.63 10.13
CA MET A 47 38.04 -18.53 10.39
C MET A 47 37.93 -17.59 9.18
N THR A 48 39.06 -17.26 8.54
CA THR A 48 39.05 -16.44 7.32
C THR A 48 38.24 -17.09 6.19
N LYS A 49 38.37 -18.42 6.00
CA LYS A 49 37.57 -19.14 4.99
C LYS A 49 36.08 -19.17 5.35
N VAL A 50 35.74 -19.37 6.62
CA VAL A 50 34.34 -19.37 7.08
C VAL A 50 33.70 -17.99 6.92
N ILE A 51 34.43 -16.92 7.23
CA ILE A 51 33.96 -15.54 6.99
C ILE A 51 33.66 -15.33 5.51
N VAL A 52 34.58 -15.70 4.61
CA VAL A 52 34.35 -15.54 3.15
C VAL A 52 33.14 -16.35 2.68
N THR A 53 32.91 -17.55 3.22
CA THR A 53 31.71 -18.34 2.87
C THR A 53 30.42 -17.72 3.42
N LEU A 54 30.45 -17.16 4.63
CA LEU A 54 29.30 -16.45 5.19
C LEU A 54 29.02 -15.16 4.41
N GLU A 55 30.07 -14.44 4.00
CA GLU A 55 29.99 -13.24 3.14
C GLU A 55 29.33 -13.54 1.78
N TYR A 56 29.69 -14.68 1.19
CA TYR A 56 29.04 -15.18 -0.02
C TYR A 56 27.58 -15.54 0.24
N LEU A 57 27.27 -16.13 1.40
CA LEU A 57 25.91 -16.47 1.79
C LEU A 57 25.03 -15.23 2.02
N GLU A 58 25.54 -14.20 2.72
CA GLU A 58 24.88 -12.89 2.89
C GLU A 58 24.60 -12.24 1.53
N SER A 59 25.58 -12.25 0.63
CA SER A 59 25.39 -11.70 -0.72
C SER A 59 24.35 -12.50 -1.50
N SER A 60 24.35 -13.83 -1.37
CA SER A 60 23.40 -14.71 -2.05
C SER A 60 21.97 -14.51 -1.53
N THR A 61 21.76 -14.37 -0.23
CA THR A 61 20.41 -14.15 0.34
C THR A 61 19.84 -12.80 -0.08
N VAL A 62 20.65 -11.74 -0.14
CA VAL A 62 20.22 -10.43 -0.69
C VAL A 62 19.83 -10.54 -2.17
N ILE A 63 20.60 -11.28 -2.98
CA ILE A 63 20.26 -11.47 -4.40
C ILE A 63 18.96 -12.25 -4.55
N VAL A 64 18.76 -13.30 -3.74
CA VAL A 64 17.53 -14.09 -3.75
C VAL A 64 16.32 -13.24 -3.36
N ASP A 65 16.43 -12.41 -2.33
CA ASP A 65 15.35 -11.51 -1.89
C ASP A 65 14.98 -10.49 -2.97
N ARG A 66 15.98 -9.93 -3.67
CA ARG A 66 15.76 -9.06 -4.83
C ARG A 66 15.04 -9.79 -5.96
N LEU A 67 15.48 -10.99 -6.32
CA LEU A 67 14.85 -11.79 -7.38
C LEU A 67 13.43 -12.21 -7.01
N GLN A 68 13.16 -12.48 -5.73
CA GLN A 68 11.81 -12.77 -5.23
C GLN A 68 10.92 -11.53 -5.34
N SER A 69 11.43 -10.36 -4.99
CA SER A 69 10.73 -9.09 -5.18
C SER A 69 10.40 -8.82 -6.65
N GLU A 70 11.37 -8.99 -7.56
CA GLU A 70 11.17 -8.85 -9.01
C GLU A 70 10.14 -9.88 -9.54
N LEU A 71 10.19 -11.12 -9.06
CA LEU A 71 9.22 -12.16 -9.42
C LEU A 71 7.80 -11.80 -8.97
N LEU A 72 7.64 -11.26 -7.76
CA LEU A 72 6.35 -10.82 -7.23
C LEU A 72 5.80 -9.65 -8.06
N GLU A 73 6.64 -8.68 -8.40
CA GLU A 73 6.26 -7.54 -9.25
C GLU A 73 5.80 -8.01 -10.64
N ILE A 74 6.57 -8.88 -11.29
CA ILE A 74 6.22 -9.43 -12.60
C ILE A 74 4.90 -10.21 -12.53
N LYS A 75 4.71 -11.04 -11.49
CA LYS A 75 3.45 -11.79 -11.30
C LYS A 75 2.26 -10.85 -11.13
N ALA A 76 2.37 -9.82 -10.29
CA ALA A 76 1.33 -8.82 -10.11
C ALA A 76 1.03 -8.08 -11.43
N ARG A 77 2.06 -7.77 -12.22
CA ARG A 77 1.89 -7.12 -13.52
C ARG A 77 1.19 -8.03 -14.54
N VAL A 78 1.51 -9.33 -14.54
CA VAL A 78 0.82 -10.32 -15.39
C VAL A 78 -0.65 -10.41 -15.00
N GLU A 79 -0.97 -10.54 -13.72
CA GLU A 79 -2.35 -10.59 -13.22
C GLU A 79 -3.15 -9.35 -13.63
N GLN A 80 -2.54 -8.15 -13.50
CA GLN A 80 -3.15 -6.91 -13.96
C GLN A 80 -3.43 -6.91 -15.48
N LEU A 81 -2.46 -7.36 -16.28
CA LEU A 81 -2.63 -7.41 -17.74
C LEU A 81 -3.68 -8.45 -18.17
N GLU A 82 -3.78 -9.57 -17.46
CA GLU A 82 -4.83 -10.58 -17.68
C GLU A 82 -6.21 -10.02 -17.37
N TYR A 83 -6.35 -9.27 -16.28
CA TYR A 83 -7.58 -8.57 -15.94
C TYR A 83 -7.97 -7.54 -17.01
N GLU A 84 -7.03 -6.68 -17.43
CA GLU A 84 -7.30 -5.70 -18.51
C GLU A 84 -7.67 -6.39 -19.83
N LYS A 85 -7.05 -7.54 -20.15
CA LYS A 85 -7.36 -8.32 -21.34
C LYS A 85 -8.79 -8.87 -21.29
N LEU A 86 -9.20 -9.38 -20.13
CA LEU A 86 -10.56 -9.87 -19.89
C LEU A 86 -11.58 -8.73 -20.05
N GLU A 87 -11.35 -7.61 -19.38
CA GLU A 87 -12.24 -6.44 -19.44
C GLU A 87 -12.38 -5.89 -20.87
N ARG A 88 -11.25 -5.77 -21.60
CA ARG A 88 -11.28 -5.39 -23.02
C ARG A 88 -12.05 -6.40 -23.87
N ALA A 89 -11.99 -7.69 -23.56
CA ALA A 89 -12.73 -8.72 -24.29
C ALA A 89 -14.23 -8.66 -23.99
N GLU A 90 -14.62 -8.45 -22.74
CA GLU A 90 -16.01 -8.25 -22.34
C GLU A 90 -16.61 -7.00 -22.99
N PHE A 91 -15.85 -5.91 -23.05
CA PHE A 91 -16.28 -4.69 -23.73
C PHE A 91 -16.51 -4.94 -25.23
N ARG A 92 -15.58 -5.62 -25.91
CA ARG A 92 -15.78 -6.01 -27.32
C ARG A 92 -17.02 -6.88 -27.51
N ASN A 93 -17.23 -7.88 -26.66
CA ASN A 93 -18.39 -8.76 -26.74
C ASN A 93 -19.72 -7.98 -26.58
N LYS A 94 -19.76 -6.99 -25.69
CA LYS A 94 -20.93 -6.09 -25.56
C LYS A 94 -21.19 -5.31 -26.85
N LEU A 95 -20.14 -4.74 -27.45
CA LEU A 95 -20.28 -4.04 -28.72
C LEU A 95 -20.75 -4.98 -29.85
N ASP A 96 -20.21 -6.20 -29.91
CA ASP A 96 -20.62 -7.20 -30.90
C ASP A 96 -22.11 -7.57 -30.74
N GLN A 97 -22.60 -7.72 -29.49
CA GLN A 97 -24.01 -7.95 -29.21
C GLN A 97 -24.89 -6.75 -29.60
N GLU A 98 -24.45 -5.53 -29.31
CA GLU A 98 -25.16 -4.31 -29.71
C GLU A 98 -25.26 -4.20 -31.25
N LEU A 99 -24.17 -4.54 -31.96
CA LEU A 99 -24.16 -4.59 -33.42
C LEU A 99 -25.12 -5.65 -33.96
N GLU A 100 -25.14 -6.85 -33.38
CA GLU A 100 -26.07 -7.91 -33.79
C GLU A 100 -27.54 -7.48 -33.61
N ILE A 101 -27.87 -6.80 -32.51
CA ILE A 101 -29.21 -6.24 -32.28
C ILE A 101 -29.56 -5.18 -33.32
N ILE A 102 -28.63 -4.28 -33.65
CA ILE A 102 -28.83 -3.25 -34.67
C ILE A 102 -29.05 -3.89 -36.04
N GLU A 103 -28.24 -4.89 -36.40
CA GLU A 103 -28.40 -5.62 -37.66
C GLU A 103 -29.75 -6.33 -37.75
N GLU A 104 -30.18 -7.01 -36.69
CA GLU A 104 -31.47 -7.71 -36.66
C GLU A 104 -32.64 -6.72 -36.78
N ASN A 105 -32.55 -5.57 -36.11
CA ASN A 105 -33.54 -4.52 -36.24
C ASN A 105 -33.57 -3.95 -37.67
N TRP A 106 -32.40 -3.74 -38.27
CA TRP A 106 -32.31 -3.29 -39.67
C TRP A 106 -32.89 -4.31 -40.65
N ARG A 107 -32.65 -5.62 -40.43
CA ARG A 107 -33.27 -6.71 -41.21
C ARG A 107 -34.80 -6.69 -41.07
N LYS A 108 -35.33 -6.57 -39.85
CA LYS A 108 -36.77 -6.49 -39.60
C LYS A 108 -37.42 -5.29 -40.27
N GLU A 109 -36.81 -4.12 -40.16
CA GLU A 109 -37.32 -2.90 -40.77
C GLU A 109 -37.27 -3.00 -42.30
N THR A 110 -36.16 -3.47 -42.86
CA THR A 110 -36.02 -3.69 -44.31
C THR A 110 -37.08 -4.67 -44.82
N TYR A 111 -37.33 -5.76 -44.08
CA TYR A 111 -38.38 -6.73 -44.42
C TYR A 111 -39.77 -6.09 -44.35
N HIS A 112 -40.07 -5.32 -43.30
CA HIS A 112 -41.35 -4.65 -43.13
C HIS A 112 -41.62 -3.63 -44.25
N LEU A 113 -40.65 -2.77 -44.55
CA LEU A 113 -40.71 -1.80 -45.64
C LEU A 113 -40.89 -2.49 -46.99
N ASN A 114 -40.13 -3.55 -47.27
CA ASN A 114 -40.27 -4.31 -48.51
C ASN A 114 -41.67 -4.95 -48.63
N SER A 115 -42.18 -5.52 -47.54
CA SER A 115 -43.56 -6.05 -47.49
C SER A 115 -44.60 -4.97 -47.78
N LEU A 116 -44.43 -3.76 -47.21
CA LEU A 116 -45.30 -2.63 -47.46
C LEU A 116 -45.22 -2.16 -48.93
N VAL A 117 -44.02 -2.08 -49.50
CA VAL A 117 -43.82 -1.75 -50.91
C VAL A 117 -44.54 -2.75 -51.82
N VAL A 118 -44.41 -4.06 -51.55
CA VAL A 118 -45.10 -5.09 -52.33
C VAL A 118 -46.62 -4.95 -52.21
N LYS A 119 -47.15 -4.69 -51.01
CA LYS A 119 -48.60 -4.46 -50.80
C LYS A 119 -49.09 -3.24 -51.58
N LEU A 120 -48.39 -2.11 -51.47
CA LEU A 120 -48.73 -0.89 -52.19
C LEU A 120 -48.62 -1.06 -53.72
N GLN A 121 -47.61 -1.79 -54.20
CA GLN A 121 -47.47 -2.11 -55.63
C GLN A 121 -48.63 -2.99 -56.12
N ASN A 122 -49.06 -3.98 -55.34
CA ASN A 122 -50.20 -4.82 -55.69
C ASN A 122 -51.51 -4.03 -55.69
N GLU A 123 -51.70 -3.13 -54.73
CA GLU A 123 -52.88 -2.27 -54.68
C GLU A 123 -52.89 -1.26 -55.84
N ASN A 124 -51.76 -0.62 -56.15
CA ASN A 124 -51.64 0.27 -57.31
C ASN A 124 -51.94 -0.48 -58.62
N LYS A 125 -51.44 -1.71 -58.78
CA LYS A 125 -51.78 -2.56 -59.93
C LYS A 125 -53.29 -2.85 -59.98
N ARG A 126 -53.89 -3.23 -58.86
CA ARG A 126 -55.34 -3.50 -58.76
C ARG A 126 -56.18 -2.27 -59.11
N LEU A 127 -55.83 -1.11 -58.56
CA LEU A 127 -56.52 0.15 -58.84
C LEU A 127 -56.35 0.56 -60.31
N SER A 128 -55.15 0.38 -60.88
CA SER A 128 -54.91 0.65 -62.30
C SER A 128 -55.81 -0.22 -63.19
N VAL A 129 -55.93 -1.52 -62.90
CA VAL A 129 -56.84 -2.41 -63.62
C VAL A 129 -58.29 -1.94 -63.51
N LEU A 130 -58.76 -1.62 -62.30
CA LEU A 130 -60.13 -1.13 -62.07
C LEU A 130 -60.43 0.18 -62.80
N ILE A 131 -59.47 1.11 -62.86
CA ILE A 131 -59.61 2.35 -63.63
C ILE A 131 -59.75 2.01 -65.12
N THR A 132 -58.89 1.14 -65.67
CA THR A 132 -58.98 0.75 -67.09
C THR A 132 -60.28 -0.01 -67.42
N GLU A 133 -60.83 -0.79 -66.48
CA GLU A 133 -62.12 -1.46 -66.65
C GLU A 133 -63.30 -0.49 -66.60
N LYS A 134 -63.26 0.51 -65.70
CA LYS A 134 -64.25 1.60 -65.64
C LYS A 134 -64.18 2.53 -66.85
N GLU A 135 -63.00 2.79 -67.40
CA GLU A 135 -62.87 3.55 -68.65
C GLU A 135 -63.43 2.78 -69.85
N LYS A 136 -63.39 1.44 -69.82
CA LYS A 136 -64.01 0.55 -70.84
C LYS A 136 -65.52 0.38 -70.64
N HIS A 137 -66.01 0.51 -69.41
CA HIS A 137 -67.43 0.49 -69.05
C HIS A 137 -67.86 1.87 -68.57
N ALA A 138 -68.09 2.79 -69.51
CA ALA A 138 -69.00 3.90 -69.27
C ALA A 138 -70.42 3.49 -69.72
N PRO A 139 -71.26 2.87 -68.85
CA PRO A 139 -72.69 2.85 -69.08
C PRO A 139 -73.29 4.10 -68.43
N ASN A 140 -73.92 4.90 -69.28
CA ASN A 140 -75.04 5.73 -68.89
C ASN A 140 -76.14 4.83 -68.30
N ASP A 141 -76.78 5.33 -67.25
CA ASP A 141 -77.98 4.78 -66.61
C ASP A 141 -77.88 3.41 -65.93
N CYS A 142 -77.81 3.43 -64.60
CA CYS A 142 -78.24 2.30 -63.78
C CYS A 142 -79.22 2.81 -62.72
N LYS A 143 -80.51 2.83 -63.06
CA LYS A 143 -81.60 2.91 -62.07
C LYS A 143 -81.66 1.57 -61.35
N VAL A 144 -81.10 1.53 -60.15
CA VAL A 144 -81.12 0.37 -59.26
C VAL A 144 -82.54 0.21 -58.70
N PHE A 145 -83.23 -0.84 -59.14
CA PHE A 145 -84.23 -1.51 -58.30
C PHE A 145 -83.50 -2.71 -57.70
N MET A 146 -83.19 -2.65 -56.40
CA MET A 146 -82.69 -3.81 -55.66
C MET A 146 -83.85 -4.79 -55.47
N SER A 147 -83.62 -6.07 -55.72
CA SER A 147 -84.60 -7.12 -55.37
C SER A 147 -84.77 -7.17 -53.85
N ASP A 148 -85.95 -7.54 -53.35
CA ASP A 148 -86.23 -7.67 -51.91
C ASP A 148 -85.22 -8.58 -51.19
N GLU A 149 -84.71 -9.61 -51.88
CA GLU A 149 -83.68 -10.53 -51.38
C GLU A 149 -82.33 -9.85 -51.17
N GLU A 150 -81.94 -8.94 -52.07
CA GLU A 150 -80.70 -8.18 -51.96
C GLU A 150 -80.79 -7.14 -50.84
N LEU A 151 -81.97 -6.57 -50.60
CA LEU A 151 -82.23 -5.64 -49.50
C LEU A 151 -82.08 -6.32 -48.13
N VAL A 152 -82.54 -7.58 -48.01
CA VAL A 152 -82.34 -8.41 -46.80
C VAL A 152 -80.85 -8.71 -46.55
N VAL A 153 -80.07 -8.99 -47.60
CA VAL A 153 -78.61 -9.22 -47.46
C VAL A 153 -77.89 -7.95 -47.02
N VAL A 154 -78.25 -6.80 -47.61
CA VAL A 154 -77.67 -5.50 -47.23
C VAL A 154 -78.00 -5.17 -45.76
N GLN A 155 -79.21 -5.48 -45.29
CA GLN A 155 -79.58 -5.28 -43.89
C GLN A 155 -78.75 -6.16 -42.94
N LYS A 156 -78.53 -7.45 -43.26
CA LYS A 156 -77.65 -8.33 -42.47
C LYS A 156 -76.20 -7.86 -42.46
N LEU A 157 -75.68 -7.40 -43.60
CA LEU A 157 -74.33 -6.83 -43.68
C LEU A 157 -74.20 -5.54 -42.85
N LYS A 158 -75.25 -4.72 -42.83
CA LYS A 158 -75.31 -3.52 -41.97
C LYS A 158 -75.30 -3.88 -40.49
N GLU A 159 -76.10 -4.86 -40.07
CA GLU A 159 -76.12 -5.36 -38.70
C GLU A 159 -74.76 -5.93 -38.27
N LEU A 160 -74.11 -6.73 -39.12
CA LEU A 160 -72.76 -7.23 -38.86
C LEU A 160 -71.72 -6.10 -38.80
N ALA A 161 -71.82 -5.09 -39.67
CA ALA A 161 -70.93 -3.94 -39.64
C ALA A 161 -71.13 -3.10 -38.36
N GLU A 162 -72.37 -2.95 -37.88
CA GLU A 162 -72.68 -2.29 -36.61
C GLU A 162 -72.15 -3.11 -35.41
N GLN A 163 -72.29 -4.44 -35.43
CA GLN A 163 -71.71 -5.32 -34.41
C GLN A 163 -70.19 -5.25 -34.38
N HIS A 164 -69.52 -5.28 -35.54
CA HIS A 164 -68.07 -5.14 -35.62
C HIS A 164 -67.60 -3.77 -35.13
N ARG A 165 -68.34 -2.68 -35.42
CA ARG A 165 -68.05 -1.35 -34.85
C ARG A 165 -68.16 -1.35 -33.33
N ALA A 166 -69.22 -1.95 -32.77
CA ALA A 166 -69.40 -2.04 -31.33
C ALA A 166 -68.27 -2.86 -30.66
N GLN A 167 -67.85 -3.95 -31.30
CA GLN A 167 -66.73 -4.77 -30.83
C GLN A 167 -65.41 -4.01 -30.88
N LEU A 168 -65.13 -3.26 -31.95
CA LEU A 168 -63.94 -2.40 -32.05
C LEU A 168 -63.92 -1.37 -30.91
N ILE A 169 -65.03 -0.67 -30.67
CA ILE A 169 -65.13 0.31 -29.57
C ILE A 169 -64.91 -0.38 -28.21
N SER A 170 -65.45 -1.57 -27.99
CA SER A 170 -65.22 -2.32 -26.75
C SER A 170 -63.76 -2.71 -26.58
N LYS A 171 -63.09 -3.14 -27.67
CA LYS A 171 -61.68 -3.52 -27.65
C LYS A 171 -60.76 -2.32 -27.46
N ASP A 172 -61.08 -1.17 -28.05
CA ASP A 172 -60.34 0.07 -27.86
C ASP A 172 -60.40 0.55 -26.40
N LYS A 173 -61.56 0.41 -25.75
CA LYS A 173 -61.70 0.70 -24.30
C LYS A 173 -60.85 -0.24 -23.45
N GLU A 174 -60.90 -1.54 -23.73
CA GLU A 174 -60.07 -2.53 -23.04
C GLU A 174 -58.57 -2.23 -23.23
N LEU A 175 -58.14 -1.91 -24.45
CA LEU A 175 -56.76 -1.53 -24.74
C LEU A 175 -56.34 -0.27 -23.98
N LEU A 176 -57.21 0.75 -23.89
CA LEU A 176 -56.93 1.97 -23.13
C LEU A 176 -56.79 1.67 -21.62
N GLU A 177 -57.66 0.83 -21.06
CA GLU A 177 -57.57 0.40 -19.66
C GLU A 177 -56.25 -0.34 -19.38
N ARG A 178 -55.88 -1.28 -20.26
CA ARG A 178 -54.60 -1.99 -20.18
C ARG A 178 -53.40 -1.07 -20.33
N SER A 179 -53.46 -0.08 -21.23
CA SER A 179 -52.41 0.92 -21.38
C SER A 179 -52.20 1.71 -20.08
N ASN A 180 -53.29 2.13 -19.44
CA ASN A 180 -53.22 2.84 -18.16
C ASN A 180 -52.68 1.95 -17.02
N GLU A 181 -52.98 0.66 -17.01
CA GLU A 181 -52.39 -0.29 -16.06
C GLU A 181 -50.88 -0.44 -16.28
N LEU A 182 -50.44 -0.54 -17.54
CA LEU A 182 -49.02 -0.61 -17.89
C LEU A 182 -48.26 0.65 -17.47
N GLU A 183 -48.83 1.83 -17.70
CA GLU A 183 -48.23 3.11 -17.26
C GLU A 183 -48.07 3.18 -15.74
N LYS A 184 -49.07 2.71 -14.96
CA LYS A 184 -48.97 2.65 -13.50
C LYS A 184 -47.84 1.73 -13.05
N VAL A 185 -47.76 0.52 -13.61
CA VAL A 185 -46.69 -0.44 -13.30
C VAL A 185 -45.33 0.11 -13.70
N GLN A 186 -45.23 0.80 -14.83
CA GLN A 186 -44.00 1.45 -15.27
C GLN A 186 -43.55 2.53 -14.27
N LEU A 187 -44.45 3.38 -13.79
CA LEU A 187 -44.13 4.39 -12.77
C LEU A 187 -43.64 3.75 -11.46
N ASP A 188 -44.26 2.65 -11.03
CA ASP A 188 -43.83 1.95 -9.82
C ASP A 188 -42.48 1.24 -10.00
N HIS A 189 -42.22 0.69 -11.20
CA HIS A 189 -40.92 0.16 -11.57
C HIS A 189 -39.83 1.23 -11.55
N GLU A 190 -40.11 2.43 -12.06
CA GLU A 190 -39.18 3.56 -12.03
C GLU A 190 -38.87 4.01 -10.59
N LYS A 191 -39.88 4.10 -9.71
CA LYS A 191 -39.70 4.38 -8.29
C LYS A 191 -38.83 3.32 -7.62
N LEU A 192 -39.12 2.05 -7.84
CA LEU A 192 -38.35 0.93 -7.28
C LEU A 192 -36.89 0.94 -7.77
N THR A 193 -36.69 1.25 -9.05
CA THR A 193 -35.34 1.40 -9.63
C THR A 193 -34.55 2.52 -8.96
N LYS A 194 -35.18 3.65 -8.62
CA LYS A 194 -34.53 4.74 -7.87
C LYS A 194 -34.12 4.28 -6.47
N VAL A 195 -35.02 3.65 -5.73
CA VAL A 195 -34.73 3.11 -4.38
C VAL A 195 -33.63 2.05 -4.42
N TYR A 196 -33.66 1.16 -5.43
CA TYR A 196 -32.61 0.16 -5.62
C TYR A 196 -31.24 0.81 -5.85
N LYS A 197 -31.17 1.82 -6.73
CA LYS A 197 -29.93 2.58 -6.95
C LYS A 197 -29.44 3.23 -5.65
N GLU A 198 -30.31 3.91 -4.91
CA GLU A 198 -29.97 4.53 -3.62
C GLU A 198 -29.43 3.50 -2.60
N LEU A 199 -30.08 2.35 -2.46
CA LEU A 199 -29.64 1.26 -1.59
C LEU A 199 -28.28 0.70 -2.01
N THR A 200 -28.04 0.52 -3.31
CA THR A 200 -26.73 0.04 -3.80
C THR A 200 -25.61 1.07 -3.53
N HIS A 201 -25.89 2.37 -3.68
CA HIS A 201 -24.94 3.42 -3.31
C HIS A 201 -24.67 3.43 -1.80
N ARG A 202 -25.71 3.31 -0.98
CA ARG A 202 -25.58 3.23 0.49
C ARG A 202 -24.80 2.00 0.93
N ASN A 203 -25.05 0.85 0.30
CA ASN A 203 -24.33 -0.39 0.60
C ASN A 203 -22.83 -0.25 0.27
N ARG A 204 -22.47 0.28 -0.91
CA ARG A 204 -21.06 0.57 -1.25
C ARG A 204 -20.41 1.53 -0.26
N HIS A 205 -21.13 2.56 0.20
CA HIS A 205 -20.60 3.49 1.19
C HIS A 205 -20.34 2.80 2.54
N LEU A 206 -21.30 2.02 3.04
CA LEU A 206 -21.12 1.24 4.27
C LEU A 206 -20.00 0.20 4.15
N GLN A 207 -19.88 -0.45 3.00
CA GLN A 207 -18.80 -1.40 2.75
C GLN A 207 -17.42 -0.72 2.82
N LYS A 208 -17.26 0.47 2.22
CA LYS A 208 -16.04 1.28 2.36
C LYS A 208 -15.76 1.64 3.82
N GLN A 209 -16.78 2.06 4.56
CA GLN A 209 -16.65 2.38 5.98
C GLN A 209 -16.19 1.16 6.79
N VAL A 210 -16.71 -0.03 6.51
CA VAL A 210 -16.27 -1.27 7.15
C VAL A 210 -14.80 -1.56 6.84
N TYR A 211 -14.35 -1.39 5.60
CA TYR A 211 -12.94 -1.58 5.26
C TYR A 211 -12.02 -0.62 6.02
N THR A 212 -12.37 0.67 6.09
CA THR A 212 -11.59 1.66 6.87
C THR A 212 -11.56 1.30 8.36
N LEU A 213 -12.68 0.90 8.95
CA LEU A 213 -12.73 0.49 10.36
C LEU A 213 -11.91 -0.79 10.63
N VAL A 214 -11.82 -1.71 9.66
CA VAL A 214 -10.98 -2.91 9.77
C VAL A 214 -9.50 -2.54 9.75
N GLU A 215 -9.10 -1.60 8.89
CA GLU A 215 -7.74 -1.07 8.80
C GLU A 215 -7.34 -0.36 10.10
N GLU A 216 -8.18 0.56 10.59
CA GLU A 216 -7.97 1.24 11.88
C GLU A 216 -7.86 0.24 13.04
N LYS A 217 -8.71 -0.80 13.04
CA LYS A 217 -8.63 -1.87 14.04
C LYS A 217 -7.30 -2.63 13.95
N SER A 218 -6.82 -2.96 12.75
CA SER A 218 -5.54 -3.66 12.60
C SER A 218 -4.37 -2.81 13.06
N ASP A 219 -4.38 -1.51 12.81
CA ASP A 219 -3.33 -0.58 13.24
C ASP A 219 -3.30 -0.45 14.78
N LEU A 220 -4.47 -0.31 15.39
CA LEU A 220 -4.59 -0.27 16.85
C LEU A 220 -4.15 -1.59 17.48
N GLN A 221 -4.50 -2.73 16.87
CA GLN A 221 -4.07 -4.05 17.35
C GLN A 221 -2.55 -4.21 17.25
N ALA A 222 -1.92 -3.76 16.16
CA ALA A 222 -0.46 -3.76 16.01
C ALA A 222 0.21 -2.85 17.06
N SER A 223 -0.36 -1.67 17.32
CA SER A 223 0.12 -0.75 18.36
C SER A 223 0.07 -1.38 19.75
N ILE A 224 -1.04 -2.03 20.11
CA ILE A 224 -1.17 -2.74 21.39
C ILE A 224 -0.16 -3.88 21.49
N GLN A 225 0.06 -4.66 20.43
CA GLN A 225 1.06 -5.73 20.42
C GLN A 225 2.48 -5.19 20.58
N ASN A 226 2.79 -4.03 19.99
CA ASN A 226 4.08 -3.37 20.17
C ASN A 226 4.28 -2.93 21.62
N GLN A 227 3.28 -2.27 22.22
CA GLN A 227 3.33 -1.86 23.63
C GLN A 227 3.45 -3.06 24.57
N GLN A 228 2.76 -4.17 24.29
CA GLN A 228 2.90 -5.40 25.08
C GLN A 228 4.31 -5.98 25.01
N ARG A 229 4.94 -5.98 23.83
CA ARG A 229 6.34 -6.42 23.67
C ARG A 229 7.29 -5.53 24.45
N GLU A 230 7.11 -4.21 24.37
CA GLU A 230 7.92 -3.25 25.12
C GLU A 230 7.75 -3.44 26.65
N CYS A 231 6.52 -3.62 27.15
CA CYS A 231 6.28 -3.92 28.56
C CYS A 231 6.97 -5.24 28.99
N GLN A 232 6.92 -6.28 28.16
CA GLN A 232 7.58 -7.56 28.44
C GLN A 232 9.11 -7.41 28.47
N GLU A 233 9.68 -6.63 27.55
CA GLU A 233 11.10 -6.33 27.51
C GLU A 233 11.55 -5.54 28.75
N LEU A 234 10.81 -4.48 29.11
CA LEU A 234 11.06 -3.71 30.33
C LEU A 234 10.94 -4.58 31.58
N GLN A 235 9.97 -5.50 31.66
CA GLN A 235 9.83 -6.42 32.77
C GLN A 235 11.00 -7.41 32.85
N SER A 236 11.48 -7.92 31.71
CA SER A 236 12.67 -8.76 31.64
C SER A 236 13.92 -8.00 32.12
N ASN A 237 14.11 -6.78 31.64
CA ASN A 237 15.22 -5.92 32.04
C ASN A 237 15.18 -5.59 33.53
N LEU A 238 14.00 -5.28 34.07
CA LEU A 238 13.80 -5.07 35.50
C LEU A 238 14.21 -6.31 36.31
N ASN A 239 13.80 -7.51 35.88
CA ASN A 239 14.17 -8.75 36.55
C ASN A 239 15.69 -9.00 36.54
N VAL A 240 16.37 -8.67 35.45
CA VAL A 240 17.84 -8.74 35.36
C VAL A 240 18.48 -7.76 36.34
N VAL A 241 18.06 -6.49 36.33
CA VAL A 241 18.59 -5.45 37.24
C VAL A 241 18.34 -5.81 38.71
N VAL A 242 17.15 -6.34 39.04
CA VAL A 242 16.84 -6.80 40.40
C VAL A 242 17.77 -7.93 40.81
N LYS A 243 18.04 -8.90 39.91
CA LYS A 243 18.95 -10.00 40.19
C LYS A 243 20.38 -9.51 40.40
N GLU A 244 20.88 -8.62 39.54
CA GLU A 244 22.20 -8.00 39.70
C GLU A 244 22.32 -7.23 41.01
N ASN A 245 21.27 -6.52 41.44
CA ASN A 245 21.27 -5.78 42.69
C ASN A 245 21.31 -6.72 43.92
N ILE A 246 20.58 -7.84 43.87
CA ILE A 246 20.67 -8.90 44.88
C ILE A 246 22.09 -9.49 44.91
N ASP A 247 22.65 -9.81 43.75
CA ASP A 247 24.00 -10.37 43.63
C ASP A 247 25.04 -9.40 44.20
N LEU A 248 24.95 -8.10 43.90
CA LEU A 248 25.79 -7.03 44.47
C LEU A 248 25.62 -6.92 45.99
N SER A 249 24.39 -6.91 46.50
CA SER A 249 24.13 -6.85 47.95
C SER A 249 24.72 -8.06 48.68
N THR A 250 24.60 -9.27 48.11
CA THR A 250 25.22 -10.46 48.69
C THR A 250 26.75 -10.44 48.59
N ALA A 251 27.32 -9.79 47.57
CA ALA A 251 28.76 -9.58 47.44
C ALA A 251 29.27 -8.54 48.46
N GLU A 252 28.50 -7.49 48.77
CA GLU A 252 28.79 -6.53 49.83
C GLU A 252 28.76 -7.20 51.22
N ASP A 253 27.78 -8.06 51.49
CA ASP A 253 27.72 -8.83 52.75
C ASP A 253 28.88 -9.84 52.87
N ARG A 254 29.35 -10.43 51.76
CA ARG A 254 30.55 -11.29 51.74
C ARG A 254 31.86 -10.50 51.84
N ASN A 255 31.87 -9.25 51.39
CA ASN A 255 33.00 -8.31 51.49
C ASN A 255 32.93 -7.41 52.73
N LYS A 256 32.12 -7.76 53.74
CA LYS A 256 32.36 -7.34 55.13
C LYS A 256 33.66 -7.98 55.62
N LEU A 257 34.78 -7.52 55.07
CA LEU A 257 36.05 -7.48 55.77
C LEU A 257 35.78 -6.71 57.05
N ASP A 258 36.12 -7.33 58.17
CA ASP A 258 36.14 -6.73 59.48
C ASP A 258 37.03 -5.47 59.43
N PHE A 259 36.39 -4.29 59.32
CA PHE A 259 37.07 -2.99 59.37
C PHE A 259 37.28 -2.53 60.81
N GLN A 260 37.52 -3.45 61.75
CA GLN A 260 38.21 -3.10 62.99
C GLN A 260 39.60 -2.53 62.67
N GLY A 261 39.68 -1.21 62.49
CA GLY A 261 40.93 -0.46 62.62
C GLY A 261 41.49 0.24 61.38
N LYS A 262 40.71 0.47 60.31
CA LYS A 262 41.16 1.35 59.21
C LYS A 262 40.06 2.32 58.76
N LEU A 263 40.26 3.59 59.13
CA LEU A 263 39.42 4.77 58.89
C LEU A 263 37.93 4.59 59.25
N LEU A 264 37.63 4.64 60.55
CA LEU A 264 36.28 4.95 61.01
C LEU A 264 35.95 6.40 60.61
N ILE A 265 35.05 6.57 59.64
CA ILE A 265 34.26 7.81 59.56
C ILE A 265 33.24 7.68 60.68
N ASP A 266 33.42 8.44 61.76
CA ASP A 266 32.50 8.45 62.88
C ASP A 266 31.13 8.99 62.41
N LEU A 267 30.11 8.12 62.40
CA LEU A 267 28.76 8.46 61.92
C LEU A 267 28.06 9.44 62.89
N ASP A 268 28.56 9.55 64.12
CA ASP A 268 28.02 10.37 65.19
C ASP A 268 28.76 11.70 65.39
N ASP A 269 29.74 12.06 64.54
CA ASP A 269 30.43 13.34 64.63
C ASP A 269 29.45 14.53 64.45
N PRO A 270 29.27 15.38 65.48
CA PRO A 270 28.36 16.53 65.42
C PRO A 270 28.88 17.66 64.51
N ASN A 271 30.16 17.67 64.14
CA ASN A 271 30.74 18.63 63.18
C ASN A 271 30.80 18.07 61.76
N ARG A 272 30.26 16.87 61.52
CA ARG A 272 30.18 16.29 60.18
C ARG A 272 29.27 17.14 59.29
N PRO A 273 29.73 17.58 58.11
CA PRO A 273 28.87 18.29 57.17
C PRO A 273 27.72 17.37 56.74
N ARG A 274 26.50 17.69 57.17
CA ARG A 274 25.28 16.96 56.81
C ARG A 274 24.54 17.79 55.77
N PHE A 275 24.87 17.58 54.49
CA PHE A 275 24.15 18.19 53.39
C PHE A 275 23.02 17.28 52.93
N THR A 276 21.87 17.85 52.63
CA THR A 276 20.85 17.15 51.84
C THR A 276 21.35 16.95 50.39
N LEU A 277 20.81 15.97 49.65
CA LEU A 277 21.18 15.79 48.23
C LEU A 277 20.90 17.06 47.40
N ASP A 278 19.88 17.81 47.78
CA ASP A 278 19.52 19.06 47.12
C ASP A 278 20.49 20.20 47.48
N GLU A 279 20.93 20.29 48.73
CA GLU A 279 22.01 21.21 49.14
C GLU A 279 23.33 20.87 48.44
N LEU A 280 23.68 19.59 48.32
CA LEU A 280 24.90 19.18 47.61
C LEU A 280 24.83 19.55 46.13
N ARG A 281 23.67 19.33 45.48
CA ARG A 281 23.44 19.78 44.10
C ARG A 281 23.57 21.30 43.97
N HIS A 282 22.98 22.06 44.91
CA HIS A 282 23.10 23.51 44.94
C HIS A 282 24.55 23.97 45.10
N ILE A 283 25.29 23.40 46.06
CA ILE A 283 26.70 23.73 46.30
C ILE A 283 27.55 23.38 45.07
N LEU A 284 27.30 22.24 44.42
CA LEU A 284 28.02 21.85 43.21
C LEU A 284 27.73 22.80 42.04
N PHE A 285 26.49 23.28 41.94
CA PHE A 285 26.06 24.24 40.93
C PHE A 285 26.70 25.62 41.18
N GLU A 286 26.60 26.16 42.40
CA GLU A 286 27.27 27.40 42.79
C GLU A 286 28.78 27.32 42.59
N ARG A 287 29.42 26.20 42.99
CA ARG A 287 30.85 25.98 42.79
C ARG A 287 31.21 25.96 41.30
N ASN A 288 30.36 25.42 40.43
CA ASN A 288 30.59 25.46 38.98
C ASN A 288 30.40 26.87 38.41
N ASP A 289 29.38 27.60 38.85
CA ASP A 289 29.11 28.97 38.44
C ASP A 289 30.22 29.93 38.88
N LEU A 290 30.69 29.81 40.12
CA LEU A 290 31.85 30.53 40.64
C LEU A 290 33.13 30.16 39.89
N LYS A 291 33.31 28.89 39.54
CA LYS A 291 34.47 28.46 38.73
C LYS A 291 34.45 29.09 37.34
N ALA A 292 33.28 29.20 36.71
CA ALA A 292 33.13 29.90 35.44
C ALA A 292 33.47 31.39 35.59
N LYS A 293 32.90 32.07 36.59
CA LYS A 293 33.20 33.48 36.89
C LYS A 293 34.68 33.73 37.19
N VAL A 294 35.33 32.83 37.92
CA VAL A 294 36.77 32.90 38.19
C VAL A 294 37.56 32.73 36.90
N SER A 295 37.17 31.81 36.02
CA SER A 295 37.78 31.67 34.69
C SER A 295 37.66 32.97 33.88
N ASP A 296 36.47 33.56 33.83
CA ASP A 296 36.23 34.81 33.10
C ASP A 296 37.08 35.96 33.67
N LEU A 297 37.16 36.08 35.00
CA LEU A 297 37.99 37.09 35.67
C LEU A 297 39.50 36.85 35.48
N GLU A 298 39.93 35.60 35.45
CA GLU A 298 41.31 35.22 35.11
C GLU A 298 41.65 35.60 33.66
N ASP A 299 40.71 35.40 32.72
CA ASP A 299 40.83 35.82 31.33
C ASP A 299 40.90 37.35 31.20
N GLU A 300 40.03 38.09 31.89
CA GLU A 300 40.10 39.56 31.95
C GLU A 300 41.42 40.06 32.55
N LEU A 301 41.88 39.47 33.66
CA LEU A 301 43.16 39.78 34.28
C LEU A 301 44.34 39.46 33.34
N SER A 302 44.25 38.41 32.55
CA SER A 302 45.27 38.06 31.55
C SER A 302 45.36 39.12 30.45
N LEU A 303 44.21 39.63 29.97
CA LEU A 303 44.12 40.75 29.04
C LEU A 303 44.72 42.04 29.62
N HIS A 304 44.46 42.31 30.90
CA HIS A 304 44.99 43.50 31.57
C HIS A 304 46.48 43.38 31.92
N LYS A 305 47.00 42.17 32.18
CA LYS A 305 48.43 41.90 32.32
C LYS A 305 49.19 42.13 31.01
N GLN A 306 48.60 41.84 29.85
CA GLN A 306 49.19 42.15 28.54
C GLN A 306 49.21 43.66 28.21
N LYS A 307 48.40 44.48 28.90
CA LYS A 307 48.31 45.93 28.64
C LYS A 307 49.37 46.77 29.38
N ASN A 308 50.11 46.17 30.31
CA ASN A 308 51.27 46.81 30.95
C ASN A 308 52.58 46.13 30.51
N PHE A 309 53.09 46.63 29.38
CA PHE A 309 54.48 46.78 28.91
C PHE A 309 54.65 46.37 27.44
N PRO A 310 55.17 47.27 26.57
CA PRO A 310 55.24 47.06 25.12
C PRO A 310 56.52 46.31 24.73
N SER A 311 56.46 45.41 23.74
CA SER A 311 57.35 45.40 22.56
C SER A 311 57.19 44.15 21.68
N SER A 312 57.11 44.45 20.37
CA SER A 312 57.54 43.67 19.19
C SER A 312 56.59 42.66 18.52
N LEU A 313 55.98 43.16 17.43
CA LEU A 313 56.05 42.67 16.03
C LEU A 313 55.49 41.28 15.65
N SER A 314 54.41 41.29 14.87
CA SER A 314 54.31 40.87 13.44
C SER A 314 52.84 40.57 13.08
N LEU A 315 52.16 41.37 12.25
CA LEU A 315 52.02 41.22 10.79
C LEU A 315 51.53 39.80 10.39
N THR A 316 50.44 39.58 9.64
CA THR A 316 49.77 40.41 8.63
C THR A 316 48.42 39.77 8.27
N SER A 317 47.41 40.61 8.10
CA SER A 317 46.18 40.38 7.36
C SER A 317 46.44 40.34 5.84
N LEU A 318 45.54 39.75 5.05
CA LEU A 318 44.83 40.46 3.96
C LEU A 318 43.95 39.50 3.11
N SER A 319 42.68 39.87 3.06
CA SER A 319 41.62 39.44 2.14
C SER A 319 41.61 40.33 0.90
N ILE A 320 41.31 39.77 -0.27
CA ILE A 320 41.01 40.52 -1.51
C ILE A 320 39.80 39.88 -2.20
N ASP A 321 38.74 40.68 -2.33
CA ASP A 321 37.57 40.46 -3.19
C ASP A 321 37.93 40.70 -4.67
N GLN A 322 37.45 39.83 -5.58
CA GLN A 322 37.30 40.15 -7.00
C GLN A 322 35.98 39.60 -7.55
N GLU A 323 35.39 40.42 -8.42
CA GLU A 323 34.03 40.38 -8.98
C GLU A 323 33.69 39.12 -9.79
N GLU A 324 32.39 38.83 -9.78
CA GLU A 324 31.69 37.63 -10.26
C GLU A 324 31.33 37.72 -11.75
N LEU A 325 31.89 36.81 -12.57
CA LEU A 325 31.47 36.54 -13.95
C LEU A 325 30.64 35.25 -13.97
N PRO A 326 29.59 35.11 -14.81
CA PRO A 326 28.77 33.91 -14.82
C PRO A 326 29.52 32.77 -15.52
N VAL A 327 30.23 31.96 -14.73
CA VAL A 327 30.85 30.71 -15.20
C VAL A 327 29.79 29.61 -15.10
N GLN A 328 29.28 29.16 -16.25
CA GLN A 328 28.52 27.92 -16.31
C GLN A 328 29.50 26.79 -15.99
N GLY A 329 29.47 26.36 -14.73
CA GLY A 329 30.39 25.35 -14.21
C GLY A 329 30.33 24.06 -15.03
N PRO A 330 31.44 23.29 -15.08
CA PRO A 330 31.42 21.94 -15.62
C PRO A 330 30.27 21.18 -14.95
N ILE A 331 29.41 20.55 -15.75
CA ILE A 331 28.30 19.73 -15.25
C ILE A 331 28.85 18.80 -14.16
N ASN A 332 28.28 18.84 -12.96
CA ASN A 332 28.70 17.97 -11.87
C ASN A 332 28.61 16.54 -12.38
N LYS A 333 29.76 15.92 -12.66
CA LYS A 333 29.83 14.49 -12.90
C LYS A 333 29.34 13.87 -11.60
N GLU A 334 28.25 13.10 -11.65
CA GLU A 334 27.75 12.44 -10.45
C GLU A 334 28.92 11.71 -9.78
N PRO A 335 29.08 11.84 -8.44
CA PRO A 335 30.17 11.18 -7.74
C PRO A 335 30.17 9.70 -8.10
N ASP A 336 31.35 9.15 -8.43
CA ASP A 336 31.52 7.77 -8.93
C ASP A 336 30.84 6.72 -8.02
N GLU A 337 30.62 7.06 -6.74
CA GLU A 337 29.85 6.31 -5.74
C GLU A 337 28.40 5.98 -6.14
N LYS A 338 27.75 6.80 -6.99
CA LYS A 338 26.39 6.52 -7.51
C LYS A 338 26.39 5.58 -8.71
N LEU A 339 27.46 5.57 -9.50
CA LEU A 339 27.61 4.73 -10.69
C LEU A 339 28.09 3.33 -10.33
N TYR A 340 28.88 3.22 -9.26
CA TYR A 340 29.35 1.97 -8.70
C TYR A 340 29.10 2.02 -7.20
N PRO A 341 27.95 1.53 -6.70
CA PRO A 341 27.75 1.42 -5.26
C PRO A 341 28.88 0.56 -4.72
N GLU A 342 29.78 1.16 -3.94
CA GLU A 342 30.83 0.43 -3.25
C GLU A 342 30.17 -0.75 -2.54
N LYS A 343 30.71 -1.95 -2.76
CA LYS A 343 30.27 -3.15 -2.04
C LYS A 343 30.38 -2.81 -0.55
N LYS A 344 29.24 -2.53 0.09
CA LYS A 344 29.14 -2.29 1.52
C LYS A 344 29.97 -3.37 2.21
N LYS A 345 30.90 -2.97 3.07
CA LYS A 345 31.69 -3.91 3.88
C LYS A 345 30.68 -4.81 4.59
N LEU A 346 30.71 -6.09 4.22
CA LEU A 346 29.76 -7.10 4.67
C LEU A 346 29.75 -7.16 6.20
N GLY A 347 28.56 -7.17 6.78
CA GLY A 347 28.34 -6.97 8.21
C GLY A 347 28.93 -8.11 9.06
N ILE A 348 29.14 -9.27 8.44
CA ILE A 348 29.61 -10.51 9.07
C ILE A 348 30.95 -10.32 9.79
N ARG A 349 31.83 -9.43 9.32
CA ARG A 349 33.13 -9.20 9.95
C ARG A 349 33.04 -8.67 11.39
N ARG A 350 31.90 -8.09 11.77
CA ARG A 350 31.66 -7.58 13.14
C ARG A 350 31.59 -8.69 14.19
N PHE A 351 31.29 -9.93 13.78
CA PHE A 351 31.23 -11.08 14.68
C PHE A 351 32.60 -11.75 14.91
N PHE A 352 33.68 -11.22 14.29
CA PHE A 352 35.05 -11.75 14.42
C PHE A 352 36.07 -10.65 14.77
N PRO A 353 36.03 -10.09 16.00
CA PRO A 353 36.86 -8.93 16.38
C PRO A 353 38.33 -9.28 16.67
N SER A 354 38.67 -10.55 16.90
CA SER A 354 39.96 -11.01 17.43
C SER A 354 41.13 -11.00 16.43
N VAL A 355 40.95 -10.44 15.23
CA VAL A 355 41.97 -10.42 14.17
C VAL A 355 42.16 -9.01 13.66
N THR A 356 43.39 -8.51 13.76
CA THR A 356 43.84 -7.35 12.98
C THR A 356 43.90 -7.74 11.51
N TRP A 357 43.04 -7.14 10.70
CA TRP A 357 42.84 -7.53 9.30
C TRP A 357 43.74 -6.71 8.35
N PRO A 358 44.43 -7.34 7.38
CA PRO A 358 44.98 -6.64 6.24
C PRO A 358 43.85 -6.07 5.39
N LYS A 359 43.98 -4.82 4.92
CA LYS A 359 43.11 -4.28 3.86
C LYS A 359 43.30 -5.16 2.62
N LEU A 360 42.22 -5.81 2.17
CA LEU A 360 42.16 -6.35 0.81
C LEU A 360 42.21 -5.15 -0.15
N MET A 361 43.23 -5.13 -1.01
CA MET A 361 43.32 -4.24 -2.17
C MET A 361 42.22 -4.56 -3.18
#